data_AF-A0A7C3TLS6-F1
#
_entry.id   AF-A0A7C3TLS6-F1
#
_cell.length_a   1.000
_cell.length_b   1.000
_cell.length_c   1.000
_cell.angle_alpha   90.00
_cell.angle_beta   90.00
_cell.angle_gamma   90.00
#
_symmetry.space_group_name_H-M   'P 1'
#
loop_
_entity.id
_entity.type
_entity.pdbx_description
1 polymer ?
#
loop_
_entity_poly.entity_id
_entity_poly.type
_entity_poly.pdbx_seq_one_letter_code
_entity_poly.pdbx_strand_id
1 'polypeptide(L)' 'MRLGTRGSLLARAQSQHVADALRQRHPHVQVELCIIRTAGDRVSDRPL' A
#
# COMPACT_ATOMS: atom_id res chain seq x y z
N MET A 1 -9.18 -7.51 6.94
CA MET A 1 -8.70 -7.67 5.55
C MET A 1 -7.26 -7.18 5.48
N ARG A 2 -6.40 -7.91 4.76
CA ARG A 2 -5.00 -7.51 4.52
C ARG A 2 -4.89 -6.90 3.13
N LEU A 3 -4.27 -5.73 3.02
CA LEU A 3 -4.06 -5.00 1.77
C LEU A 3 -2.55 -4.95 1.48
N GLY A 4 -2.12 -5.73 0.48
CA GLY A 4 -0.73 -5.77 0.04
C GLY A 4 -0.31 -4.50 -0.69
N THR A 5 0.89 -3.99 -0.42
CA THR A 5 1.46 -2.84 -1.13
C THR A 5 2.97 -2.99 -1.34
N ARG A 6 3.53 -2.30 -2.33
CA ARG A 6 4.99 -2.22 -2.52
C ARG A 6 5.62 -1.30 -1.47
N GLY A 7 6.94 -1.44 -1.29
CA GLY A 7 7.68 -0.65 -0.29
C GLY A 7 7.85 0.84 -0.62
N SER A 8 7.69 1.24 -1.89
CA SER A 8 7.90 2.63 -2.31
C SER A 8 6.92 3.59 -1.64
N LEU A 9 7.35 4.84 -1.43
CA LEU A 9 6.52 5.88 -0.78
C LEU A 9 5.20 6.10 -1.54
N LEU A 10 5.27 6.15 -2.88
CA LEU A 10 4.09 6.30 -3.72
C LEU A 10 3.09 5.14 -3.54
N ALA A 11 3.56 3.89 -3.57
CA ALA A 11 2.69 2.72 -3.43
C ALA A 11 2.02 2.70 -2.05
N ARG A 12 2.77 3.04 -0.98
CA ARG A 12 2.22 3.16 0.37
C ARG A 12 1.15 4.23 0.47
N ALA A 13 1.37 5.41 -0.14
CA ALA A 13 0.39 6.49 -0.16
C ALA A 13 -0.88 6.09 -0.92
N GLN A 14 -0.74 5.44 -2.08
CA GLN A 14 -1.87 4.92 -2.85
C GLN A 14 -2.68 3.89 -2.06
N SER A 15 -2.00 2.93 -1.40
CA SER A 15 -2.69 1.92 -0.60
C SER A 15 -3.35 2.49 0.65
N GLN A 16 -2.76 3.53 1.26
CA GLN A 16 -3.40 4.25 2.36
C GLN A 16 -4.72 4.91 1.91
N HIS A 17 -4.71 5.56 0.74
CA HIS A 17 -5.93 6.16 0.17
C HIS A 17 -7.04 5.11 -0.04
N VAL A 18 -6.69 3.93 -0.59
CA VAL A 18 -7.64 2.82 -0.74
C VAL A 18 -8.14 2.32 0.63
N ALA A 19 -7.25 2.17 1.61
CA ALA A 19 -7.62 1.74 2.95
C ALA A 19 -8.60 2.70 3.62
N ASP A 20 -8.40 4.01 3.47
CA ASP A 20 -9.27 5.01 4.06
C ASP A 20 -10.65 5.03 3.39
N ALA A 21 -10.72 4.90 2.07
CA ALA A 21 -11.98 4.75 1.35
C ALA A 21 -12.76 3.49 1.79
N LEU A 22 -12.06 2.38 2.01
CA LEU A 22 -12.66 1.14 2.51
C LEU A 22 -13.21 1.31 3.93
N ARG A 23 -12.46 1.95 4.83
CA ARG A 23 -12.90 2.22 6.21
C ARG A 23 -14.10 3.16 6.25
N GLN A 24 -14.15 4.17 5.37
CA GLN A 24 -15.29 5.08 5.28
C GLN A 24 -16.55 4.37 4.81
N ARG A 25 -16.44 3.53 3.77
CA ARG A 25 -17.60 2.80 3.21
C ARG A 25 -18.05 1.63 4.10
N HIS A 26 -17.09 0.98 4.78
CA HIS A 26 -17.32 -0.19 5.60
C HIS A 26 -16.67 -0.03 6.98
N PRO A 27 -17.31 0.71 7.92
CA PRO A 27 -16.71 1.04 9.22
C PRO A 27 -16.31 -0.15 10.09
N HIS A 28 -16.91 -1.32 9.84
CA HIS A 28 -16.62 -2.57 10.56
C HIS A 28 -15.46 -3.37 9.95
N VAL A 29 -14.96 -2.98 8.78
CA VAL A 29 -13.84 -3.67 8.13
C VAL A 29 -12.53 -3.13 8.68
N GLN A 30 -11.78 -4.00 9.35
CA GLN A 30 -10.39 -3.73 9.71
C GLN A 30 -9.50 -3.91 8.47
N VAL A 31 -8.73 -2.88 8.12
CA VAL A 31 -7.76 -2.91 7.02
C VAL A 31 -6.35 -2.79 7.57
N GLU A 32 -5.52 -3.78 7.27
CA GLU A 32 -4.09 -3.82 7.61
C GLU A 32 -3.27 -3.66 6.32
N LEU A 33 -2.35 -2.69 6.30
CA LEU A 33 -1.40 -2.53 5.19
C LEU A 33 -0.23 -3.49 5.38
N CYS A 34 -0.03 -4.41 4.44
CA CYS A 34 1.07 -5.35 4.45
C CYS A 34 2.07 -5.00 3.36
N ILE A 35 3.29 -4.61 3.74
CA ILE A 35 4.36 -4.33 2.77
C ILE A 35 4.89 -5.64 2.21
N ILE A 36 4.80 -5.79 0.89
CA ILE A 36 5.37 -6.90 0.13
C ILE A 36 6.69 -6.39 -0.46
N ARG A 37 7.81 -6.91 0.03
CA ARG A 37 9.13 -6.57 -0.50
C ARG A 37 9.28 -7.18 -1.90
N THR A 38 9.44 -6.33 -2.90
CA THR A 38 9.70 -6.78 -4.27
C THR A 38 11.12 -6.41 -4.70
N ALA A 39 11.70 -7.15 -5.65
CA ALA A 39 13.04 -6.86 -6.16
C ALA A 39 13.14 -5.44 -6.76
N GLY A 40 12.05 -4.96 -7.39
CA GLY A 40 11.95 -3.61 -7.95
C GLY A 40 11.98 -2.48 -6.92
N ASP A 41 11.75 -2.75 -5.63
CA ASP A 41 11.85 -1.72 -4.57
C ASP A 41 13.31 -1.37 -4.26
N ARG A 42 14.28 -2.22 -4.67
CA ARG A 42 15.71 -1.93 -4.56
C ARG A 42 16.24 -1.03 -5.68
N VAL A 43 15.47 -0.83 -6.75
CA VAL A 43 15.92 -0.19 -8.01
C VAL A 43 15.51 1.29 -8.08
N SER A 44 15.06 1.89 -6.97
CA SER A 44 14.52 3.27 -6.97
C SER A 44 15.55 4.38 -7.22
N ASP A 45 16.85 4.06 -7.34
CA ASP A 45 17.94 5.02 -7.58
C ASP A 45 18.36 5.17 -9.05
N ARG A 46 17.57 4.64 -10.02
CA ARG A 46 17.88 4.80 -11.45
C ARG A 46 16.66 5.29 -12.22
N PRO A 47 16.83 6.23 -13.17
CA PRO A 47 15.75 6.64 -14.05
C PRO A 47 15.26 5.45 -14.89
N LEU A 48 13.96 5.46 -15.19
CA LEU A 48 13.32 4.55 -16.15
C LEU A 48 13.68 4.92 -17.59
#